data_AF-A0A7C3PXD7-F1
#
_entry.id   AF-A0A7C3PXD7-F1
#
_cell.length_a   1.000
_cell.length_b   1.000
_cell.length_c   1.000
_cell.angle_alpha   90.00
_cell.angle_beta   90.00
_cell.angle_gamma   90.00
#
_symmetry.space_group_name_H-M   'P 1'
#
loop_
_entity.id
_entity.type
_entity.pdbx_description
1 polymer ?
#
loop_
_entity_poly.entity_id
_entity_poly.type
_entity_poly.pdbx_seq_one_letter_code
_entity_poly.pdbx_strand_id
1 'polypeptide(L)'
;MPINGSSRGPNADVESTVSRTFLTTLTYAASPKLGFDLVLPYKDTYAPKTPGGNDDLKIWRQYAGMGDAILLARYGLGSLGAAGLNFQATLGLRMPTGKANPDRDWIARNGETVHARDPVLQPGQGQWDPIVGMRVDGKAGNFDWFLSGMYRHSTGPNGYAYNYGSEAQLVAGAACSLSDRWDASLMANFIHTDMDTDFRKSGAVKNTGGDWLYLTPGVRYRWDEGSSTDLSVMIPVYRNTNGNILNPEFVLSLSSSFRFDTANAPTLDDKTISRGEEVALEEHLAAGKWTLFEFRSDACATCAALEPSLVRMARDEGIALRRVDITRGGAAVKQHDIGATPTFILFDPDGVMRLRVEGDLEAVRKAMAGSR
;
A
#
# COMPACT_ATOMS: atom_id res chain seq x y z
N MET A 1 17.56 22.79 23.49
CA MET A 1 16.33 22.34 24.17
C MET A 1 15.45 21.70 23.09
N PRO A 2 14.96 20.47 23.27
CA PRO A 2 13.91 19.93 22.41
C PRO A 2 12.71 20.89 22.44
N ILE A 3 12.16 21.21 21.28
CA ILE A 3 10.95 22.04 21.19
C ILE A 3 9.77 21.09 21.35
N ASN A 4 9.02 21.23 22.45
CA ASN A 4 7.77 20.51 22.66
C ASN A 4 6.74 20.97 21.59
N GLY A 5 6.26 20.01 20.80
CA GLY A 5 5.80 20.13 19.41
C GLY A 5 4.57 20.96 19.07
N SER A 6 4.11 21.87 19.93
CA SER A 6 2.98 22.76 19.65
C SER A 6 3.36 24.20 19.31
N SER A 7 4.57 24.67 19.63
CA SER A 7 5.00 26.05 19.39
C SER A 7 6.09 26.14 18.30
N ARG A 8 6.02 27.19 17.46
CA ARG A 8 7.06 27.49 16.48
C ARG A 8 8.29 28.02 17.19
N GLY A 9 9.45 27.47 16.88
CA GLY A 9 10.73 28.08 17.25
C GLY A 9 11.03 29.33 16.41
N PRO A 10 12.04 30.12 16.80
CA PRO A 10 12.42 31.34 16.09
C PRO A 10 12.93 31.05 14.67
N ASN A 11 12.38 31.72 13.66
CA ASN A 11 12.81 31.60 12.26
C ASN A 11 13.78 32.73 11.88
N ALA A 12 15.00 32.68 12.43
CA ALA A 12 16.00 33.75 12.26
C ALA A 12 16.40 33.99 10.79
N ASP A 13 16.38 32.94 9.97
CA ASP A 13 16.72 33.02 8.54
C ASP A 13 15.49 33.26 7.63
N VAL A 14 14.32 33.54 8.21
CA VAL A 14 13.04 33.71 7.49
C VAL A 14 12.86 32.65 6.39
N GLU A 15 13.21 31.41 6.74
CA GLU A 15 13.21 30.29 5.80
C GLU A 15 11.79 29.75 5.67
N SER A 16 11.38 29.44 4.44
CA SER A 16 10.11 28.79 4.15
C SER A 16 10.34 27.75 3.08
N THR A 17 9.72 26.58 3.20
CA THR A 17 9.91 25.48 2.27
C THR A 17 8.55 24.95 1.82
N VAL A 18 8.36 24.88 0.51
CA VAL A 18 7.26 24.16 -0.13
C VAL A 18 7.87 23.01 -0.91
N SER A 19 7.48 21.79 -0.56
CA SER A 19 7.92 20.58 -1.26
C SER A 19 6.75 19.91 -1.95
N ARG A 20 6.93 19.60 -3.23
CA ARG A 20 6.01 18.82 -4.06
C ARG A 20 6.71 17.53 -4.42
N THR A 21 6.07 16.40 -4.15
CA THR A 21 6.60 15.09 -4.52
C THR A 21 5.59 14.38 -5.40
N PHE A 22 6.02 13.99 -6.60
CA PHE A 22 5.27 13.07 -7.45
C PHE A 22 5.87 11.68 -7.26
N LEU A 23 5.07 10.76 -6.73
CA LEU A 23 5.51 9.40 -6.42
C LEU A 23 4.86 8.43 -7.40
N THR A 24 5.66 7.72 -8.18
CA THR A 24 5.18 6.61 -9.02
C THR A 24 5.53 5.29 -8.37
N THR A 25 4.54 4.46 -8.10
CA THR A 25 4.74 3.10 -7.60
C THR A 25 4.29 2.11 -8.66
N LEU A 26 5.20 1.25 -9.10
CA LEU A 26 4.91 0.13 -10.00
C LEU A 26 4.87 -1.15 -9.15
N THR A 27 3.70 -1.76 -9.05
CA THR A 27 3.48 -2.99 -8.28
C THR A 27 3.35 -4.18 -9.22
N TYR A 28 4.13 -5.23 -8.98
CA TYR A 28 4.06 -6.50 -9.69
C TYR A 28 3.76 -7.64 -8.71
N ALA A 29 2.64 -8.33 -8.91
CA ALA A 29 2.30 -9.53 -8.13
C ALA A 29 2.84 -10.77 -8.85
N ALA A 30 3.97 -11.30 -8.36
CA ALA A 30 4.61 -12.48 -8.94
C ALA A 30 3.88 -13.79 -8.57
N SER A 31 3.20 -13.82 -7.42
CA SER A 31 2.31 -14.90 -6.96
C SER A 31 1.30 -14.35 -5.94
N PRO A 32 0.34 -15.17 -5.46
CA PRO A 32 -0.58 -14.74 -4.40
C PRO A 32 0.11 -14.29 -3.09
N LYS A 33 1.34 -14.78 -2.84
CA LYS A 33 2.11 -14.45 -1.63
C LYS A 33 3.29 -13.51 -1.89
N LEU A 34 3.80 -13.40 -3.11
CA LEU A 34 5.00 -12.62 -3.40
C LEU A 34 4.69 -11.49 -4.37
N GLY A 35 4.99 -10.25 -3.96
CA GLY A 35 4.89 -9.07 -4.79
C GLY A 35 6.14 -8.20 -4.70
N PHE A 36 6.31 -7.34 -5.70
CA PHE A 36 7.40 -6.38 -5.76
C PHE A 36 6.84 -5.00 -6.05
N ASP A 37 7.37 -3.97 -5.38
CA ASP A 37 7.04 -2.58 -5.64
C ASP A 37 8.32 -1.81 -6.00
N LEU A 38 8.32 -1.13 -7.16
CA LEU A 38 9.32 -0.14 -7.52
C LEU A 38 8.74 1.25 -7.33
N VAL A 39 9.34 2.03 -6.44
CA VAL A 39 8.93 3.40 -6.11
C VAL A 39 9.92 4.38 -6.69
N LEU A 40 9.42 5.32 -7.49
CA LEU A 40 10.19 6.35 -8.18
C LEU A 40 9.69 7.73 -7.76
N PRO A 41 10.41 8.42 -6.85
CA PRO A 41 10.06 9.77 -6.44
C PRO A 41 10.65 10.82 -7.40
N TYR A 42 9.84 11.79 -7.81
CA TYR A 42 10.29 13.07 -8.36
C TYR A 42 9.97 14.18 -7.35
N LYS A 43 10.97 14.96 -6.96
CA LYS A 43 10.81 16.04 -5.98
C LYS A 43 11.01 17.39 -6.66
N ASP A 44 10.21 18.37 -6.26
CA ASP A 44 10.37 19.79 -6.54
C ASP A 44 10.21 20.56 -5.23
N THR A 45 11.32 21.06 -4.71
CA THR A 45 11.40 21.76 -3.43
C THR A 45 11.84 23.19 -3.66
N TYR A 46 10.97 24.14 -3.31
CA TYR A 46 11.25 25.57 -3.33
C TYR A 46 11.43 26.07 -1.90
N ALA A 47 12.60 26.61 -1.59
CA ALA A 47 13.05 26.91 -0.24
C ALA A 47 13.77 28.27 -0.15
N PRO A 48 13.08 29.41 -0.36
CA PRO A 48 13.68 30.72 -0.18
C PRO A 48 14.21 30.89 1.25
N LYS A 49 15.32 31.63 1.37
CA LYS A 49 15.99 31.88 2.63
C LYS A 49 16.50 33.31 2.69
N THR A 50 16.34 33.96 3.83
CA THR A 50 16.84 35.31 4.11
C THR A 50 17.82 35.22 5.28
N PRO A 51 19.11 34.92 5.05
CA PRO A 51 20.11 34.70 6.09
C PRO A 51 20.13 35.81 7.14
N GLY A 52 19.93 35.44 8.41
CA GLY A 52 19.87 36.38 9.54
C GLY A 52 18.79 37.47 9.43
N GLY A 53 17.79 37.30 8.57
CA GLY A 53 16.75 38.29 8.29
C GLY A 53 17.22 39.47 7.42
N ASN A 54 18.43 39.42 6.86
CA ASN A 54 18.92 40.46 5.96
C ASN A 54 18.36 40.27 4.54
N ASP A 55 17.42 41.14 4.12
CA ASP A 55 16.74 41.04 2.83
C ASP A 55 17.67 41.22 1.61
N ASP A 56 18.81 41.90 1.78
CA ASP A 56 19.85 42.03 0.75
C ASP A 56 20.51 40.69 0.43
N LEU A 57 20.60 39.79 1.42
CA LEU A 57 21.18 38.46 1.30
C LEU A 57 20.16 37.39 0.93
N LYS A 58 18.92 37.77 0.61
CA LYS A 58 17.86 36.82 0.28
C LYS A 58 18.23 36.00 -0.96
N ILE A 59 18.07 34.69 -0.85
CA ILE A 59 18.30 33.70 -1.92
C ILE A 59 17.04 32.90 -2.22
N TRP A 60 16.83 32.57 -3.50
CA TRP A 60 15.69 31.79 -3.98
C TRP A 60 16.17 30.40 -4.39
N ARG A 61 16.08 29.44 -3.46
CA ARG A 61 16.60 28.10 -3.68
C ARG A 61 15.51 27.18 -4.25
N GLN A 62 15.85 26.45 -5.31
CA GLN A 62 14.99 25.40 -5.86
C GLN A 62 15.79 24.13 -6.16
N TYR A 63 15.30 23.01 -5.65
CA TYR A 63 15.88 21.68 -5.83
C TYR A 63 14.83 20.80 -6.50
N ALA A 64 15.10 20.39 -7.75
CA ALA A 64 14.17 19.56 -8.50
C ALA A 64 14.90 18.40 -9.19
N GLY A 65 14.25 17.23 -9.22
CA GLY A 65 14.75 16.07 -9.92
C GLY A 65 14.24 14.74 -9.36
N MET A 66 14.70 13.66 -9.98
CA MET A 66 14.49 12.31 -9.45
C MET A 66 15.18 12.16 -8.11
N GLY A 67 14.47 11.58 -7.15
CA GLY A 67 15.05 11.09 -5.91
C GLY A 67 15.56 9.66 -6.05
N ASP A 68 15.89 9.07 -4.91
CA ASP A 68 16.39 7.70 -4.83
C ASP A 68 15.26 6.70 -5.04
N ALA A 69 15.44 5.78 -5.98
CA ALA A 69 14.50 4.70 -6.25
C ALA A 69 14.48 3.72 -5.08
N ILE A 70 13.29 3.18 -4.78
CA ILE A 70 13.13 2.18 -3.71
C ILE A 70 12.54 0.92 -4.34
N LEU A 71 13.19 -0.22 -4.12
CA LEU A 71 12.67 -1.53 -4.48
C LEU A 71 12.24 -2.25 -3.21
N LEU A 72 11.00 -2.73 -3.16
CA LEU A 72 10.44 -3.49 -2.06
C LEU A 72 10.00 -4.87 -2.56
N ALA A 73 10.30 -5.92 -1.82
CA ALA A 73 9.72 -7.25 -1.94
C ALA A 73 8.77 -7.47 -0.75
N ARG A 74 7.54 -7.88 -1.04
CA ARG A 74 6.48 -8.15 -0.07
C ARG A 74 6.14 -9.62 -0.09
N TYR A 75 6.17 -10.26 1.07
CA TYR A 75 5.86 -11.68 1.20
C TYR A 75 4.74 -11.91 2.23
N GLY A 76 3.62 -12.48 1.78
CA GLY A 76 2.49 -12.87 2.60
C GLY A 76 2.82 -14.11 3.42
N LEU A 77 2.86 -13.94 4.74
CA LEU A 77 3.13 -15.01 5.70
C LEU A 77 1.89 -15.89 5.96
N GLY A 78 0.71 -15.42 5.55
CA GLY A 78 -0.57 -16.11 5.68
C GLY A 78 -1.47 -15.52 6.76
N SER A 79 -2.61 -16.16 6.98
CA SER A 79 -3.59 -15.77 7.99
C SER A 79 -3.37 -16.57 9.27
N LEU A 80 -3.32 -15.90 10.43
CA LEU A 80 -3.10 -16.52 11.74
C LEU A 80 -4.26 -16.22 12.70
N GLY A 81 -4.63 -17.23 13.48
CA GLY A 81 -5.63 -17.14 14.55
C GLY A 81 -7.09 -17.14 14.08
N ALA A 82 -8.02 -17.37 15.01
CA ALA A 82 -9.46 -17.38 14.74
C ALA A 82 -10.01 -16.04 14.21
N ALA A 83 -9.26 -14.94 14.41
CA ALA A 83 -9.60 -13.62 13.92
C ALA A 83 -9.17 -13.36 12.46
N GLY A 84 -8.46 -14.29 11.80
CA GLY A 84 -8.09 -14.16 10.39
C GLY A 84 -7.08 -13.04 10.11
N LEU A 85 -6.13 -12.82 11.01
CA LEU A 85 -5.12 -11.76 10.88
C LEU A 85 -4.13 -12.10 9.76
N ASN A 86 -4.00 -11.22 8.76
CA ASN A 86 -3.10 -11.44 7.63
C ASN A 86 -1.77 -10.76 7.87
N PHE A 87 -0.68 -11.52 7.79
CA PHE A 87 0.67 -11.00 8.02
C PHE A 87 1.44 -10.90 6.70
N GLN A 88 2.21 -9.83 6.58
CA GLN A 88 3.10 -9.59 5.45
C GLN A 88 4.45 -9.09 5.96
N ALA A 89 5.54 -9.68 5.46
CA ALA A 89 6.88 -9.16 5.66
C ALA A 89 7.32 -8.35 4.43
N THR A 90 8.10 -7.31 4.66
CA THR A 90 8.68 -6.47 3.62
C THR A 90 10.19 -6.44 3.77
N LEU A 91 10.91 -6.68 2.67
CA LEU A 91 12.34 -6.43 2.54
C LEU A 91 12.54 -5.44 1.41
N GLY A 92 13.47 -4.51 1.54
CA GLY A 92 13.65 -3.49 0.53
C GLY A 92 15.02 -2.87 0.52
N LEU A 93 15.24 -2.04 -0.48
CA LEU A 93 16.48 -1.32 -0.69
C LEU A 93 16.17 0.03 -1.33
N ARG A 94 16.61 1.11 -0.69
CA ARG A 94 16.71 2.43 -1.32
C ARG A 94 18.05 2.52 -2.04
N MET A 95 17.99 2.96 -3.28
CA MET A 95 19.10 2.95 -4.23
C MET A 95 19.45 4.40 -4.60
N PRO A 96 20.73 4.80 -4.59
CA PRO A 96 21.17 6.17 -4.79
C PRO A 96 21.10 6.61 -6.26
N THR A 97 19.91 6.60 -6.86
CA THR A 97 19.67 7.00 -8.25
C THR A 97 19.41 8.50 -8.39
N GLY A 98 19.08 9.19 -7.30
CA GLY A 98 18.76 10.61 -7.29
C GLY A 98 20.00 11.49 -7.18
N LYS A 99 19.84 12.77 -7.56
CA LYS A 99 20.90 13.77 -7.37
C LYS A 99 21.03 14.11 -5.88
N ALA A 100 22.25 14.03 -5.35
CA ALA A 100 22.54 14.23 -3.93
C ALA A 100 23.59 15.32 -3.65
N ASN A 101 23.90 16.21 -4.61
CA ASN A 101 24.97 17.21 -4.45
C ASN A 101 24.54 18.37 -3.52
N PRO A 102 25.03 18.42 -2.26
CA PRO A 102 24.59 19.39 -1.29
C PRO A 102 25.18 20.80 -1.52
N ASP A 103 26.32 20.89 -2.22
CA ASP A 103 27.07 22.13 -2.37
C ASP A 103 26.56 22.90 -3.62
N ARG A 104 26.06 24.13 -3.41
CA ARG A 104 25.48 24.99 -4.45
C ARG A 104 25.74 26.47 -4.21
N ASP A 105 25.89 27.19 -5.32
CA ASP A 105 26.01 28.65 -5.32
C ASP A 105 24.67 29.28 -5.68
N TRP A 106 24.25 30.26 -4.88
CA TRP A 106 23.05 31.06 -5.10
C TRP A 106 23.41 32.53 -5.25
N ILE A 107 22.71 33.24 -6.12
CA ILE A 107 22.87 34.69 -6.23
C ILE A 107 21.87 35.33 -5.27
N ALA A 108 22.38 36.10 -4.31
CA ALA A 108 21.58 36.89 -3.40
C ALA A 108 20.93 38.08 -4.13
N ARG A 109 19.91 38.67 -3.50
CA ARG A 109 19.21 39.85 -4.03
C ARG A 109 20.16 41.01 -4.38
N ASN A 110 21.19 41.23 -3.58
CA ASN A 110 22.22 42.25 -3.80
C ASN A 110 23.25 41.90 -4.90
N GLY A 111 23.15 40.72 -5.53
CA GLY A 111 24.07 40.24 -6.56
C GLY A 111 25.28 39.47 -6.03
N GLU A 112 25.45 39.34 -4.72
CA GLU A 112 26.54 38.55 -4.14
C GLU A 112 26.30 37.04 -4.32
N THR A 113 27.39 36.29 -4.49
CA THR A 113 27.31 34.82 -4.50
C THR A 113 27.32 34.29 -3.07
N VAL A 114 26.29 33.53 -2.72
CA VAL A 114 26.15 32.82 -1.45
C VAL A 114 26.43 31.34 -1.69
N HIS A 115 27.54 30.87 -1.14
CA HIS A 115 27.88 29.45 -1.10
C HIS A 115 27.02 28.76 -0.03
N ALA A 116 26.14 27.85 -0.45
CA ALA A 116 25.25 27.11 0.43
C ALA A 116 25.56 25.61 0.36
N ARG A 117 25.45 24.95 1.53
CA ARG A 117 25.51 23.50 1.65
C ARG A 117 24.20 23.02 2.27
N ASP A 118 23.33 22.46 1.43
CA ASP A 118 21.96 22.07 1.78
C ASP A 118 21.71 20.57 1.50
N PRO A 119 22.23 19.66 2.33
CA PRO A 119 22.05 18.22 2.14
C PRO A 119 20.58 17.80 2.27
N VAL A 120 19.81 18.42 3.17
CA VAL A 120 18.41 18.04 3.43
C VAL A 120 17.44 18.43 2.30
N LEU A 121 17.82 19.34 1.41
CA LEU A 121 16.99 19.80 0.29
C LEU A 121 17.20 18.99 -0.99
N GLN A 122 18.15 18.06 -1.00
CA GLN A 122 18.48 17.27 -2.18
C GLN A 122 17.36 16.30 -2.57
N PRO A 123 17.10 16.10 -3.87
CA PRO A 123 16.14 15.11 -4.33
C PRO A 123 16.49 13.68 -3.85
N GLY A 124 17.76 13.30 -3.99
CA GLY A 124 18.34 12.04 -3.53
C GLY A 124 19.31 12.23 -2.35
N GLN A 125 19.64 11.13 -1.67
CA GLN A 125 20.52 11.11 -0.51
C GLN A 125 21.90 10.51 -0.84
N GLY A 126 22.02 9.80 -1.96
CA GLY A 126 23.32 9.31 -2.43
C GLY A 126 23.91 8.19 -1.56
N GLN A 127 23.08 7.50 -0.79
CA GLN A 127 23.43 6.35 0.04
C GLN A 127 22.52 5.16 -0.26
N TRP A 128 23.00 3.96 0.04
CA TRP A 128 22.21 2.73 0.00
C TRP A 128 21.57 2.50 1.36
N ASP A 129 20.31 2.09 1.39
CA ASP A 129 19.62 1.85 2.66
C ASP A 129 18.76 0.60 2.57
N PRO A 130 19.12 -0.49 3.25
CA PRO A 130 18.23 -1.62 3.38
C PRO A 130 17.01 -1.22 4.22
N ILE A 131 15.88 -1.80 3.85
CA ILE A 131 14.57 -1.57 4.47
C ILE A 131 14.04 -2.92 4.92
N VAL A 132 13.51 -2.98 6.13
CA VAL A 132 12.77 -4.13 6.65
C VAL A 132 11.44 -3.66 7.21
N GLY A 133 10.41 -4.50 7.13
CA GLY A 133 9.10 -4.14 7.65
C GLY A 133 8.18 -5.33 7.85
N MET A 134 7.13 -5.09 8.61
CA MET A 134 6.02 -6.02 8.79
C MET A 134 4.71 -5.26 8.77
N ARG A 135 3.68 -5.91 8.22
CA ARG A 135 2.31 -5.43 8.22
C ARG A 135 1.39 -6.54 8.71
N VAL A 136 0.40 -6.15 9.49
CA VAL A 136 -0.74 -6.98 9.83
C VAL A 136 -2.02 -6.26 9.42
N ASP A 137 -2.93 -7.00 8.78
CA ASP A 137 -4.25 -6.55 8.38
C ASP A 137 -5.32 -7.40 9.08
N GLY A 138 -6.42 -6.78 9.47
CA GLY A 138 -7.54 -7.46 10.11
C GLY A 138 -8.87 -6.76 9.86
N LYS A 139 -9.95 -7.43 10.30
CA LYS A 139 -11.31 -6.90 10.24
C LYS A 139 -11.93 -6.88 11.62
N ALA A 140 -12.68 -5.83 11.92
CA ALA A 140 -13.44 -5.69 13.15
C ALA A 140 -14.80 -5.05 12.83
N GLY A 141 -15.86 -5.87 12.76
CA GLY A 141 -17.17 -5.41 12.34
C GLY A 141 -17.15 -4.87 10.91
N ASN A 142 -17.53 -3.60 10.74
CA ASN A 142 -17.52 -2.88 9.46
C ASN A 142 -16.20 -2.13 9.18
N PHE A 143 -15.17 -2.33 10.02
CA PHE A 143 -13.88 -1.68 9.86
C PHE A 143 -12.82 -2.67 9.37
N ASP A 144 -12.13 -2.28 8.30
CA ASP A 144 -10.84 -2.86 7.93
C ASP A 144 -9.75 -2.07 8.65
N TRP A 145 -8.83 -2.75 9.33
CA TRP A 145 -7.75 -2.11 10.06
C TRP A 145 -6.40 -2.71 9.71
N PHE A 146 -5.34 -1.94 9.92
CA PHE A 146 -3.98 -2.41 9.75
C PHE A 146 -3.01 -1.77 10.74
N LEU A 147 -1.88 -2.46 10.94
CA LEU A 147 -0.69 -1.95 11.60
C LEU A 147 0.53 -2.29 10.73
N SER A 148 1.37 -1.31 10.45
CA SER A 148 2.55 -1.44 9.60
C SER A 148 3.75 -0.80 10.28
N GLY A 149 4.82 -1.57 10.47
CA GLY A 149 6.11 -1.09 10.94
C GLY A 149 7.16 -1.22 9.84
N MET A 150 7.97 -0.19 9.63
CA MET A 150 9.10 -0.21 8.70
C MET A 150 10.33 0.44 9.33
N TYR A 151 11.51 -0.08 9.02
CA TYR A 151 12.79 0.48 9.42
C TYR A 151 13.72 0.56 8.20
N ARG A 152 14.23 1.76 7.94
CA ARG A 152 15.28 2.04 6.95
C ARG A 152 16.58 2.27 7.69
N HIS A 153 17.53 1.37 7.49
CA HIS A 153 18.85 1.49 8.10
C HIS A 153 19.78 2.31 7.21
N SER A 154 20.45 3.30 7.78
CA SER A 154 21.49 4.04 7.06
C SER A 154 22.82 3.29 7.07
N THR A 155 23.37 2.98 5.90
CA THR A 155 24.61 2.17 5.78
C THR A 155 25.90 2.95 5.99
N GLY A 156 25.86 4.29 6.04
CA GLY A 156 27.04 5.13 6.25
C GLY A 156 27.10 6.35 5.33
N PRO A 157 28.23 7.07 5.32
CA PRO A 157 28.36 8.33 4.60
C PRO A 157 28.27 8.15 3.08
N ASN A 158 27.54 9.06 2.44
CA ASN A 158 27.51 9.21 1.00
C ASN A 158 28.81 9.84 0.46
N GLY A 159 28.90 10.00 -0.87
CA GLY A 159 30.04 10.62 -1.55
C GLY A 159 30.34 12.08 -1.17
N TYR A 160 29.48 12.73 -0.39
CA TYR A 160 29.66 14.10 0.10
C TYR A 160 30.06 14.17 1.57
N ALA A 161 30.44 13.02 2.17
CA ALA A 161 30.77 12.89 3.59
C ALA A 161 29.59 13.27 4.51
N TYR A 162 28.36 13.01 4.05
CA TYR A 162 27.13 13.20 4.80
C TYR A 162 26.42 11.87 4.97
N ASN A 163 25.89 11.60 6.15
CA ASN A 163 25.11 10.40 6.45
C ASN A 163 23.74 10.82 6.96
N TYR A 164 22.69 10.45 6.23
CA TYR A 164 21.33 10.68 6.70
C TYR A 164 20.97 9.65 7.78
N GLY A 165 20.24 10.07 8.81
CA GLY A 165 19.83 9.20 9.91
C GLY A 165 19.02 7.98 9.46
N SER A 166 19.05 6.90 10.26
CA SER A 166 18.09 5.81 10.08
C SER A 166 16.69 6.28 10.42
N GLU A 167 15.68 5.58 9.92
CA GLU A 167 14.29 5.99 10.09
C GLU A 167 13.42 4.79 10.44
N ALA A 168 12.59 4.95 11.46
CA ALA A 168 11.55 3.99 11.82
C ALA A 168 10.18 4.65 11.61
N GLN A 169 9.27 3.92 10.96
CA GLN A 169 7.88 4.34 10.77
C GLN A 169 6.94 3.30 11.36
N LEU A 170 5.94 3.76 12.10
CA LEU A 170 4.84 2.95 12.58
C LEU A 170 3.53 3.59 12.18
N VAL A 171 2.71 2.86 11.43
CA VAL A 171 1.45 3.35 10.89
C VAL A 171 0.33 2.42 11.32
N ALA A 172 -0.65 2.96 12.04
CA ALA A 172 -1.89 2.27 12.38
C ALA A 172 -3.04 2.96 11.66
N GLY A 173 -3.95 2.20 11.08
CA GLY A 173 -5.07 2.77 10.33
C GLY A 173 -6.32 1.91 10.40
N ALA A 174 -7.46 2.57 10.27
CA ALA A 174 -8.75 1.92 10.08
C ALA A 174 -9.54 2.63 8.97
N ALA A 175 -10.32 1.87 8.22
CA ALA A 175 -11.22 2.37 7.19
C ALA A 175 -12.59 1.72 7.32
N CYS A 176 -13.63 2.45 6.96
CA CYS A 176 -14.99 1.95 6.86
C CYS A 176 -15.63 2.34 5.53
N SER A 177 -16.41 1.41 4.97
CA SER A 177 -17.24 1.67 3.81
C SER A 177 -18.41 2.58 4.19
N LEU A 178 -18.47 3.75 3.56
CA LEU A 178 -19.61 4.67 3.67
C LEU A 178 -20.71 4.34 2.66
N SER A 179 -20.32 3.80 1.50
CA SER A 179 -21.20 3.32 0.43
C SER A 179 -20.45 2.34 -0.47
N ASP A 180 -21.07 1.86 -1.55
CA ASP A 180 -20.43 0.96 -2.51
C ASP A 180 -19.18 1.54 -3.18
N ARG A 181 -19.04 2.88 -3.23
CA ARG A 181 -17.91 3.55 -3.90
C ARG A 181 -17.04 4.41 -2.99
N TRP A 182 -17.44 4.63 -1.74
CA TRP A 182 -16.75 5.56 -0.86
C TRP A 182 -16.33 4.90 0.44
N ASP A 183 -15.06 5.10 0.80
CA ASP A 183 -14.52 4.73 2.11
C ASP A 183 -14.04 5.98 2.85
N ALA A 184 -14.25 6.01 4.15
CA ALA A 184 -13.56 6.92 5.05
C ALA A 184 -12.47 6.17 5.80
N SER A 185 -11.37 6.86 6.09
CA SER A 185 -10.23 6.31 6.80
C SER A 185 -9.64 7.31 7.78
N LEU A 186 -9.04 6.77 8.84
CA LEU A 186 -8.22 7.53 9.77
C LEU A 186 -6.96 6.71 10.06
N MET A 187 -5.82 7.38 9.98
CA MET A 187 -4.51 6.79 10.29
C MET A 187 -3.75 7.62 11.32
N ALA A 188 -2.96 6.93 12.13
CA ALA A 188 -1.92 7.50 12.97
C ALA A 188 -0.55 7.09 12.40
N ASN A 189 0.26 8.07 12.03
CA ASN A 189 1.59 7.87 11.43
C ASN A 189 2.65 8.38 12.39
N PHE A 190 3.38 7.48 13.03
CA PHE A 190 4.54 7.81 13.84
C PHE A 190 5.81 7.64 13.00
N ILE A 191 6.70 8.64 13.06
CA ILE A 191 7.97 8.67 12.35
C ILE A 191 9.05 9.03 13.36
N HIS A 192 10.10 8.22 13.43
CA HIS A 192 11.34 8.52 14.15
C HIS A 192 12.48 8.60 13.14
N THR A 193 13.28 9.65 13.21
CA THR A 193 14.53 9.75 12.44
C THR A 193 15.71 10.04 13.37
N ASP A 194 16.80 9.31 13.18
CA ASP A 194 18.07 9.62 13.84
C ASP A 194 18.60 10.99 13.36
N MET A 195 19.49 11.60 14.14
CA MET A 195 20.24 12.77 13.67
C MET A 195 21.13 12.38 12.48
N ASP A 196 21.23 13.28 11.52
CA ASP A 196 22.21 13.18 10.45
C ASP A 196 23.63 13.42 10.98
N THR A 197 24.64 12.97 10.25
CA THR A 197 26.06 13.21 10.57
C THR A 197 26.79 13.84 9.39
N ASP A 198 27.48 14.95 9.62
CA ASP A 198 28.38 15.57 8.63
C ASP A 198 29.83 15.32 9.04
N PHE A 199 30.49 14.43 8.32
CA PHE A 199 31.87 14.02 8.58
C PHE A 199 32.89 15.11 8.20
N ARG A 200 32.50 16.16 7.46
CA ARG A 200 33.35 17.35 7.26
C ARG A 200 33.37 18.25 8.49
N LYS A 201 32.31 18.24 9.30
CA LYS A 201 32.15 19.07 10.52
C LYS A 201 32.32 18.28 11.81
N SER A 202 32.75 17.01 11.71
CA SER A 202 33.09 16.14 12.84
C SER A 202 31.96 15.95 13.86
N GLY A 203 30.72 15.70 13.41
CA GLY A 203 29.66 15.32 14.34
C GLY A 203 28.24 15.36 13.80
N ALA A 204 27.29 15.15 14.73
CA ALA A 204 25.86 15.21 14.48
C ALA A 204 25.43 16.60 13.97
N VAL A 205 24.54 16.61 12.99
CA VAL A 205 24.02 17.83 12.38
C VAL A 205 22.88 18.34 13.25
N LYS A 206 23.04 19.54 13.81
CA LYS A 206 21.97 20.20 14.57
C LYS A 206 20.73 20.39 13.69
N ASN A 207 19.55 20.38 14.30
CA ASN A 207 18.27 20.55 13.60
C ASN A 207 18.00 19.45 12.55
N THR A 208 18.38 18.21 12.84
CA THR A 208 18.03 17.01 12.07
C THR A 208 17.58 15.90 13.03
N GLY A 209 16.75 14.97 12.57
CA GLY A 209 16.25 13.93 13.45
C GLY A 209 15.15 14.38 14.42
N GLY A 210 14.36 13.42 14.90
CA GLY A 210 13.30 13.64 15.87
C GLY A 210 12.19 12.60 15.80
N ASP A 211 11.12 12.90 16.51
CA ASP A 211 9.88 12.12 16.52
C ASP A 211 8.71 12.97 16.04
N TRP A 212 7.85 12.37 15.22
CA TRP A 212 6.62 12.99 14.73
C TRP A 212 5.47 12.00 14.85
N LEU A 213 4.30 12.50 15.25
CA LEU A 213 3.04 11.78 15.12
C LEU A 213 2.07 12.64 14.31
N TYR A 214 1.52 12.04 13.28
CA TYR A 214 0.48 12.63 12.44
C TYR A 214 -0.83 11.89 12.62
N LEU A 215 -1.94 12.63 12.64
CA LEU A 215 -3.25 12.07 12.34
C LEU A 215 -3.58 12.34 10.89
N THR A 216 -4.15 11.35 10.20
CA THR A 216 -4.35 11.40 8.75
C THR A 216 -5.75 10.92 8.42
N PRO A 217 -6.75 11.81 8.46
CA PRO A 217 -8.04 11.53 7.86
C PRO A 217 -7.88 11.41 6.34
N GLY A 218 -8.64 10.50 5.75
CA GLY A 218 -8.67 10.30 4.31
C GLY A 218 -10.00 9.77 3.82
N VAL A 219 -10.27 10.01 2.53
CA VAL A 219 -11.43 9.49 1.81
C VAL A 219 -10.93 8.81 0.55
N ARG A 220 -11.48 7.63 0.25
CA ARG A 220 -11.20 6.88 -0.97
C ARG A 220 -12.46 6.76 -1.81
N TYR A 221 -12.33 7.06 -3.09
CA TYR A 221 -13.29 6.71 -4.11
C TYR A 221 -12.84 5.46 -4.85
N ARG A 222 -13.67 4.42 -4.86
CA ARG A 222 -13.46 3.18 -5.63
C ARG A 222 -14.08 3.35 -7.01
N TRP A 223 -13.24 3.36 -8.04
CA TRP A 223 -13.70 3.37 -9.44
C TRP A 223 -14.28 2.01 -9.81
N ASP A 224 -13.61 0.94 -9.37
CA ASP A 224 -13.95 -0.46 -9.54
C ASP A 224 -13.32 -1.29 -8.41
N GLU A 225 -13.29 -2.63 -8.51
CA GLU A 225 -12.73 -3.52 -7.49
C GLU A 225 -11.19 -3.46 -7.34
N GLY A 226 -10.49 -2.88 -8.32
CA GLY A 226 -9.03 -2.84 -8.39
C GLY A 226 -8.42 -1.43 -8.43
N SER A 227 -9.22 -0.41 -8.72
CA SER A 227 -8.77 0.96 -8.94
C SER A 227 -9.44 1.95 -7.99
N SER A 228 -8.65 2.85 -7.41
CA SER A 228 -9.13 3.86 -6.46
C SER A 228 -8.45 5.21 -6.63
N THR A 229 -9.09 6.26 -6.12
CA THR A 229 -8.45 7.53 -5.83
C THR A 229 -8.64 7.89 -4.37
N ASP A 230 -7.56 8.26 -3.72
CA ASP A 230 -7.45 8.52 -2.30
C ASP A 230 -7.03 9.97 -2.08
N LEU A 231 -7.78 10.72 -1.27
CA LEU A 231 -7.44 12.04 -0.79
C LEU A 231 -7.21 11.97 0.71
N SER A 232 -6.05 12.45 1.19
CA SER A 232 -5.73 12.44 2.62
C SER A 232 -4.94 13.69 3.04
N VAL A 233 -5.04 14.03 4.32
CA VAL A 233 -4.31 15.16 4.91
C VAL A 233 -3.57 14.69 6.16
N MET A 234 -2.23 14.71 6.12
CA MET A 234 -1.42 14.43 7.32
C MET A 234 -1.29 15.69 8.16
N ILE A 235 -1.83 15.66 9.38
CA ILE A 235 -1.86 16.76 10.32
C ILE A 235 -0.92 16.41 11.49
N PRO A 236 0.15 17.18 11.74
CA PRO A 236 1.06 16.94 12.84
C PRO A 236 0.34 17.20 14.17
N VAL A 237 0.27 16.18 15.04
CA VAL A 237 -0.34 16.29 16.38
C VAL A 237 0.69 16.24 17.50
N TYR A 238 1.87 15.68 17.23
CA TYR A 238 3.01 15.69 18.16
C TYR A 238 4.33 15.77 17.39
N ARG A 239 5.29 16.51 17.95
CA ARG A 239 6.63 16.69 17.42
C ARG A 239 7.63 16.80 18.57
N ASN A 240 8.76 16.12 18.44
CA ASN A 240 9.91 16.24 19.33
C ASN A 240 11.18 16.19 18.49
N THR A 241 11.67 17.35 18.10
CA THR A 241 12.79 17.47 17.16
C THR A 241 14.10 17.86 17.85
N ASN A 242 15.23 17.46 17.28
CA ASN A 242 16.56 17.83 17.79
C ASN A 242 16.93 19.27 17.42
N GLY A 243 16.25 20.23 18.05
CA GLY A 243 16.38 21.66 17.79
C GLY A 243 15.24 22.22 16.95
N ASN A 244 15.49 23.35 16.29
CA ASN A 244 14.48 24.06 15.52
C ASN A 244 14.53 23.66 14.05
N ILE A 245 13.64 22.76 13.65
CA ILE A 245 13.52 22.23 12.28
C ILE A 245 12.31 22.87 11.61
N LEU A 246 12.40 23.16 10.30
CA LEU A 246 11.21 23.46 9.52
C LEU A 246 10.33 22.21 9.45
N ASN A 247 9.14 22.32 10.03
CA ASN A 247 8.15 21.26 10.05
C ASN A 247 6.96 21.63 9.17
N PRO A 248 6.40 20.71 8.37
CA PRO A 248 5.19 20.99 7.62
C PRO A 248 4.03 21.28 8.59
N GLU A 249 3.15 22.21 8.20
CA GLU A 249 1.89 22.46 8.92
C GLU A 249 0.87 21.37 8.61
N PHE A 250 0.89 20.86 7.39
CA PHE A 250 0.14 19.69 6.93
C PHE A 250 0.81 19.12 5.68
N VAL A 251 0.44 17.90 5.30
CA VAL A 251 0.77 17.32 4.00
C VAL A 251 -0.52 16.87 3.33
N LEU A 252 -0.82 17.41 2.15
CA LEU A 252 -1.95 16.99 1.33
C LEU A 252 -1.47 15.93 0.34
N SER A 253 -2.16 14.79 0.27
CA SER A 253 -1.87 13.72 -0.68
C SER A 253 -3.10 13.37 -1.51
N LEU A 254 -2.91 13.31 -2.83
CA LEU A 254 -3.87 12.76 -3.78
C LEU A 254 -3.18 11.60 -4.50
N SER A 255 -3.70 10.40 -4.33
CA SER A 255 -3.11 9.17 -4.89
C SER A 255 -4.14 8.44 -5.72
N SER A 256 -3.81 8.06 -6.95
CA SER A 256 -4.65 7.20 -7.78
C SER A 256 -3.94 5.88 -8.03
N SER A 257 -4.64 4.78 -7.79
CA SER A 257 -4.17 3.43 -8.06
C SER A 257 -5.02 2.80 -9.15
N PHE A 258 -4.36 2.12 -10.08
CA PHE A 258 -5.03 1.43 -11.20
C PHE A 258 -4.49 0.01 -11.25
N ARG A 259 -5.39 -0.98 -11.25
CA ARG A 259 -5.02 -2.37 -11.46
C ARG A 259 -5.16 -2.71 -12.93
N PHE A 260 -4.07 -3.18 -13.52
CA PHE A 260 -4.07 -3.74 -14.87
C PHE A 260 -3.93 -5.24 -14.75
N ASP A 261 -5.03 -5.96 -15.01
CA ASP A 261 -4.96 -7.41 -15.17
C ASP A 261 -4.23 -7.69 -16.51
N THR A 262 -3.15 -8.47 -16.46
CA THR A 262 -2.50 -8.91 -17.70
C THR A 262 -3.44 -9.78 -18.50
N ALA A 263 -3.48 -9.62 -19.82
CA ALA A 263 -4.30 -10.44 -20.74
C ALA A 263 -4.04 -11.96 -20.67
N ASN A 264 -2.96 -12.38 -19.98
CA ASN A 264 -2.61 -13.77 -19.70
C ASN A 264 -2.91 -14.22 -18.25
N ALA A 265 -3.65 -13.45 -17.46
CA ALA A 265 -4.26 -14.01 -16.26
C ALA A 265 -5.04 -15.26 -16.70
N PRO A 266 -4.87 -16.42 -16.04
CA PRO A 266 -5.58 -17.63 -16.44
C PRO A 266 -7.05 -17.26 -16.57
N THR A 267 -7.55 -17.31 -17.81
CA THR A 267 -8.95 -17.04 -18.09
C THR A 267 -9.73 -17.93 -17.15
N LEU A 268 -10.56 -17.32 -16.31
CA LEU A 268 -11.41 -18.05 -15.38
C LEU A 268 -12.07 -19.18 -16.17
N ASP A 269 -11.82 -20.43 -15.79
CA ASP A 269 -12.45 -21.58 -16.42
C ASP A 269 -13.88 -21.67 -15.88
N ASP A 270 -14.71 -20.73 -16.32
CA ASP A 270 -16.12 -20.56 -15.94
C ASP A 270 -17.01 -20.87 -17.14
N LYS A 271 -17.92 -21.82 -16.95
CA LYS A 271 -18.85 -22.26 -17.99
C LYS A 271 -20.22 -22.52 -17.38
N THR A 272 -21.26 -21.98 -18.01
CA THR A 272 -22.62 -22.47 -17.80
C THR A 272 -22.79 -23.79 -18.55
N ILE A 273 -23.02 -24.88 -17.81
CA ILE A 273 -23.16 -26.23 -18.37
C ILE A 273 -24.61 -26.65 -18.55
N SER A 274 -25.54 -26.02 -17.81
CA SER A 274 -26.98 -26.26 -17.95
C SER A 274 -27.77 -25.00 -17.61
N ARG A 275 -28.92 -24.84 -18.27
CA ARG A 275 -29.94 -23.82 -18.00
C ARG A 275 -31.22 -24.41 -17.39
N GLY A 276 -31.06 -25.47 -16.58
CA GLY A 276 -32.12 -26.11 -15.82
C GLY A 276 -32.55 -27.48 -16.36
N GLU A 277 -32.00 -27.89 -17.51
CA GLU A 277 -32.07 -29.22 -18.10
C GLU A 277 -31.25 -30.23 -17.27
N GLU A 278 -31.56 -31.52 -17.34
CA GLU A 278 -30.74 -32.57 -16.71
C GLU A 278 -29.29 -32.49 -17.23
N VAL A 279 -28.34 -32.69 -16.32
CA VAL A 279 -26.91 -32.57 -16.60
C VAL A 279 -26.12 -33.55 -15.75
N ALA A 280 -25.23 -34.31 -16.38
CA ALA A 280 -24.28 -35.18 -15.68
C ALA A 280 -23.06 -34.35 -15.27
N LEU A 281 -22.86 -34.12 -13.97
CA LEU A 281 -21.79 -33.24 -13.49
C LEU A 281 -20.40 -33.82 -13.81
N GLU A 282 -20.29 -35.14 -13.76
CA GLU A 282 -19.08 -35.92 -14.00
C GLU A 282 -18.51 -35.70 -15.41
N GLU A 283 -19.36 -35.43 -16.41
CA GLU A 283 -18.94 -35.14 -17.79
C GLU A 283 -18.30 -33.74 -17.94
N HIS A 284 -18.44 -32.88 -16.93
CA HIS A 284 -17.97 -31.50 -16.95
C HIS A 284 -16.80 -31.23 -15.99
N LEU A 285 -16.24 -32.28 -15.39
CA LEU A 285 -15.04 -32.20 -14.57
C LEU A 285 -13.84 -31.70 -15.38
N ALA A 286 -13.05 -30.81 -14.77
CA ALA A 286 -11.78 -30.36 -15.36
C ALA A 286 -10.64 -31.26 -14.89
N ALA A 287 -10.04 -31.99 -15.83
CA ALA A 287 -8.92 -32.89 -15.54
C ALA A 287 -7.77 -32.17 -14.82
N GLY A 288 -7.31 -32.74 -13.69
CA GLY A 288 -6.20 -32.22 -12.91
C GLY A 288 -6.49 -30.92 -12.14
N LYS A 289 -7.76 -30.51 -12.01
CA LYS A 289 -8.18 -29.32 -11.27
C LYS A 289 -9.36 -29.62 -10.37
N TRP A 290 -9.48 -28.86 -9.29
CA TRP A 290 -10.73 -28.80 -8.54
C TRP A 290 -11.85 -28.29 -9.46
N THR A 291 -13.01 -28.93 -9.42
CA THR A 291 -14.19 -28.50 -10.16
C THR A 291 -15.30 -28.15 -9.17
N LEU A 292 -15.79 -26.92 -9.23
CA LEU A 292 -16.85 -26.41 -8.37
C LEU A 292 -18.09 -26.15 -9.19
N PHE A 293 -19.16 -26.86 -8.89
CA PHE A 293 -20.48 -26.66 -9.48
C PHE A 293 -21.28 -25.70 -8.62
N GLU A 294 -21.81 -24.64 -9.23
CA GLU A 294 -22.73 -23.69 -8.61
C GLU A 294 -24.13 -23.87 -9.22
N PHE A 295 -25.09 -24.27 -8.41
CA PHE A 295 -26.51 -24.18 -8.75
C PHE A 295 -27.03 -22.82 -8.33
N ARG A 296 -27.46 -22.01 -9.29
CA ARG A 296 -27.85 -20.60 -9.10
C ARG A 296 -29.15 -20.25 -9.80
N SER A 297 -29.74 -19.13 -9.39
CA SER A 297 -30.89 -18.52 -10.04
C SER A 297 -30.69 -17.00 -10.10
N ASP A 298 -31.16 -16.34 -11.16
CA ASP A 298 -31.06 -14.88 -11.28
C ASP A 298 -31.96 -14.14 -10.28
N ALA A 299 -33.00 -14.80 -9.75
CA ALA A 299 -33.86 -14.26 -8.72
C ALA A 299 -33.26 -14.38 -7.29
N CYS A 300 -32.10 -15.02 -7.15
CA CYS A 300 -31.46 -15.30 -5.86
C CYS A 300 -30.53 -14.16 -5.43
N ALA A 301 -30.98 -13.37 -4.44
CA ALA A 301 -30.18 -12.27 -3.88
C ALA A 301 -28.85 -12.75 -3.26
N THR A 302 -28.85 -13.90 -2.58
CA THR A 302 -27.64 -14.49 -2.00
C THR A 302 -26.62 -14.88 -3.07
N CYS A 303 -27.08 -15.35 -4.23
CA CYS A 303 -26.22 -15.70 -5.36
C CYS A 303 -25.52 -14.45 -5.89
N ALA A 304 -26.26 -13.36 -6.11
CA ALA A 304 -25.69 -12.08 -6.51
C ALA A 304 -24.69 -11.51 -5.48
N ALA A 305 -24.96 -11.70 -4.18
CA ALA A 305 -24.08 -11.24 -3.11
C ALA A 305 -22.76 -12.05 -3.01
N LEU A 306 -22.80 -13.36 -3.28
CA LEU A 306 -21.63 -14.25 -3.19
C LEU A 306 -20.79 -14.28 -4.47
N GLU A 307 -21.36 -13.90 -5.60
CA GLU A 307 -20.74 -13.93 -6.93
C GLU A 307 -19.29 -13.38 -6.97
N PRO A 308 -18.98 -12.18 -6.43
CA PRO A 308 -17.62 -11.65 -6.52
C PRO A 308 -16.61 -12.49 -5.72
N SER A 309 -17.05 -13.04 -4.57
CA SER A 309 -16.21 -13.88 -3.72
C SER A 309 -15.95 -15.25 -4.34
N LEU A 310 -16.96 -15.83 -5.00
CA LEU A 310 -16.86 -17.08 -5.75
C LEU A 310 -15.88 -16.96 -6.92
N VAL A 311 -16.07 -15.95 -7.76
CA VAL A 311 -15.23 -15.70 -8.96
C VAL A 311 -13.79 -15.46 -8.55
N ARG A 312 -13.56 -14.66 -7.50
CA ARG A 312 -12.23 -14.41 -6.96
C ARG A 312 -11.58 -15.70 -6.45
N MET A 313 -12.30 -16.50 -5.65
CA MET A 313 -11.78 -17.77 -5.14
C MET A 313 -11.42 -18.72 -6.29
N ALA A 314 -12.29 -18.86 -7.29
CA ALA A 314 -12.04 -19.72 -8.43
C ALA A 314 -10.81 -19.28 -9.23
N ARG A 315 -10.60 -17.97 -9.39
CA ARG A 315 -9.40 -17.41 -10.01
C ARG A 315 -8.14 -17.67 -9.17
N ASP A 316 -8.19 -17.37 -7.88
CA ASP A 316 -7.04 -17.43 -6.97
C ASP A 316 -6.55 -18.87 -6.74
N GLU A 317 -7.47 -19.84 -6.64
CA GLU A 317 -7.17 -21.26 -6.40
C GLU A 317 -7.12 -22.10 -7.71
N GLY A 318 -7.35 -21.49 -8.88
CA GLY A 318 -7.32 -22.17 -10.17
C GLY A 318 -8.43 -23.22 -10.37
N ILE A 319 -9.61 -22.97 -9.79
CA ILE A 319 -10.77 -23.87 -9.83
C ILE A 319 -11.48 -23.74 -11.18
N ALA A 320 -11.95 -24.87 -11.71
CA ALA A 320 -12.91 -24.89 -12.80
C ALA A 320 -14.32 -24.65 -12.26
N LEU A 321 -14.88 -23.48 -12.54
CA LEU A 321 -16.25 -23.11 -12.16
C LEU A 321 -17.24 -23.61 -13.21
N ARG A 322 -18.29 -24.30 -12.76
CA ARG A 322 -19.34 -24.85 -13.62
C ARG A 322 -20.70 -24.40 -13.10
N ARG A 323 -21.46 -23.66 -13.90
CA ARG A 323 -22.73 -23.08 -13.46
C ARG A 323 -23.91 -23.87 -14.00
N VAL A 324 -24.84 -24.17 -13.12
CA VAL A 324 -26.16 -24.72 -13.43
C VAL A 324 -27.18 -23.64 -13.11
N ASP A 325 -27.65 -22.97 -14.15
CA ASP A 325 -28.64 -21.91 -14.06
C ASP A 325 -30.05 -22.53 -14.00
N ILE A 326 -30.65 -22.54 -12.82
CA ILE A 326 -31.98 -23.12 -12.59
C ILE A 326 -33.10 -22.07 -12.64
N THR A 327 -32.85 -20.90 -13.24
CA THR A 327 -33.84 -19.80 -13.29
C THR A 327 -35.09 -20.18 -14.05
N ARG A 328 -34.96 -20.95 -15.15
CA ARG A 328 -36.07 -21.28 -16.06
C ARG A 328 -36.45 -22.77 -16.09
N GLY A 329 -35.74 -23.62 -15.37
CA GLY A 329 -35.91 -25.07 -15.43
C GLY A 329 -35.60 -25.76 -14.10
N GLY A 330 -36.28 -26.88 -13.85
CA GLY A 330 -36.21 -27.61 -12.57
C GLY A 330 -35.80 -29.08 -12.71
N ALA A 331 -35.37 -29.53 -13.89
CA ALA A 331 -34.97 -30.93 -14.09
C ALA A 331 -33.65 -31.21 -13.35
N ALA A 332 -32.66 -30.34 -13.50
CA ALA A 332 -31.42 -30.40 -12.73
C ALA A 332 -31.65 -30.29 -11.21
N VAL A 333 -32.66 -29.52 -10.78
CA VAL A 333 -33.03 -29.37 -9.35
C VAL A 333 -33.47 -30.71 -8.78
N LYS A 334 -34.33 -31.45 -9.50
CA LYS A 334 -34.80 -32.77 -9.08
C LYS A 334 -33.70 -33.82 -9.18
N GLN A 335 -32.96 -33.83 -10.29
CA GLN A 335 -31.88 -34.80 -10.54
C GLN A 335 -30.82 -34.76 -9.44
N HIS A 336 -30.46 -33.55 -9.00
CA HIS A 336 -29.39 -33.33 -8.02
C HIS A 336 -29.90 -32.96 -6.63
N ASP A 337 -31.20 -33.12 -6.34
CA ASP A 337 -31.83 -32.85 -5.03
C ASP A 337 -31.51 -31.45 -4.44
N ILE A 338 -31.61 -30.41 -5.25
CA ILE A 338 -31.21 -29.04 -4.87
C ILE A 338 -32.32 -28.38 -4.05
N GLY A 339 -32.07 -28.20 -2.74
CA GLY A 339 -33.02 -27.59 -1.80
C GLY A 339 -33.01 -26.07 -1.79
N ALA A 340 -31.83 -25.45 -1.97
CA ALA A 340 -31.66 -24.00 -1.96
C ALA A 340 -30.68 -23.51 -3.03
N THR A 341 -30.69 -22.20 -3.30
CA THR A 341 -29.65 -21.54 -4.09
C THR A 341 -28.98 -20.43 -3.28
N PRO A 342 -27.65 -20.23 -3.42
CA PRO A 342 -26.75 -21.05 -4.22
C PRO A 342 -26.40 -22.37 -3.51
N THR A 343 -26.31 -23.47 -4.26
CA THR A 343 -25.74 -24.75 -3.77
C THR A 343 -24.42 -25.01 -4.49
N PHE A 344 -23.41 -25.38 -3.74
CA PHE A 344 -22.08 -25.72 -4.23
C PHE A 344 -21.82 -27.21 -4.11
N ILE A 345 -21.28 -27.81 -5.18
CA ILE A 345 -20.77 -29.19 -5.17
C ILE A 345 -19.33 -29.17 -5.65
N LEU A 346 -18.41 -29.67 -4.83
CA LEU A 346 -16.97 -29.64 -5.07
C LEU A 346 -16.45 -31.04 -5.38
N PHE A 347 -15.72 -31.15 -6.49
CA PHE A 347 -14.97 -32.33 -6.88
C PHE A 347 -13.48 -32.02 -6.86
N ASP A 348 -12.67 -33.00 -6.44
CA ASP A 348 -11.22 -32.91 -6.46
C ASP A 348 -10.63 -33.18 -7.86
N PRO A 349 -9.30 -33.02 -8.04
CA PRO A 349 -8.63 -33.31 -9.31
C PRO A 349 -8.73 -34.77 -9.80
N ASP A 350 -9.04 -35.71 -8.91
CA ASP A 350 -9.21 -37.15 -9.21
C ASP A 350 -10.67 -37.49 -9.58
N GLY A 351 -11.57 -36.51 -9.55
CA GLY A 351 -12.98 -36.66 -9.88
C GLY A 351 -13.85 -37.20 -8.73
N VAL A 352 -13.36 -37.14 -7.49
CA VAL A 352 -14.11 -37.55 -6.30
C VAL A 352 -14.86 -36.35 -5.72
N MET A 353 -16.17 -36.50 -5.47
CA MET A 353 -16.95 -35.49 -4.77
C MET A 353 -16.46 -35.36 -3.32
N ARG A 354 -16.04 -34.16 -2.92
CA ARG A 354 -15.50 -33.88 -1.58
C ARG A 354 -16.48 -33.14 -0.68
N LEU A 355 -17.31 -32.29 -1.27
CA LEU A 355 -18.22 -31.45 -0.50
C LEU A 355 -19.48 -31.14 -1.30
N ARG A 356 -20.60 -31.07 -0.58
CA ARG A 356 -21.83 -30.42 -1.01
C ARG A 356 -22.30 -29.49 0.09
N VAL A 357 -22.60 -28.24 -0.24
CA VAL A 357 -23.00 -27.24 0.75
C VAL A 357 -23.88 -26.14 0.15
N GLU A 358 -24.81 -25.60 0.94
CA GLU A 358 -25.69 -24.50 0.54
C GLU A 358 -25.13 -23.17 1.04
N GLY A 359 -24.86 -22.23 0.13
CA GLY A 359 -24.48 -20.85 0.45
C GLY A 359 -23.14 -20.63 1.18
N ASP A 360 -22.43 -21.67 1.59
CA ASP A 360 -21.21 -21.57 2.41
C ASP A 360 -19.94 -21.78 1.57
N LEU A 361 -19.44 -20.67 1.02
CA LEU A 361 -18.16 -20.60 0.31
C LEU A 361 -16.94 -20.90 1.20
N GLU A 362 -17.04 -20.68 2.51
CA GLU A 362 -15.93 -20.91 3.42
C GLU A 362 -15.74 -22.41 3.71
N ALA A 363 -16.84 -23.17 3.76
CA ALA A 363 -16.79 -24.63 3.77
C ALA A 363 -16.07 -25.19 2.53
N VAL A 364 -16.31 -24.61 1.35
CA VAL A 364 -15.61 -25.00 0.10
C VAL A 364 -14.10 -24.79 0.24
N ARG A 365 -13.65 -23.63 0.75
CA ARG A 365 -12.21 -23.38 0.99
C ARG A 365 -11.60 -24.38 1.96
N LYS A 366 -12.28 -24.66 3.08
CA LYS A 366 -11.80 -25.62 4.08
C LYS A 366 -11.65 -27.03 3.51
N ALA A 367 -12.59 -27.48 2.69
CA ALA A 367 -12.53 -28.79 2.05
C ALA A 367 -11.31 -28.95 1.11
N MET A 368 -10.99 -27.90 0.35
CA MET A 368 -9.78 -27.89 -0.50
C MET A 368 -8.49 -27.88 0.33
N ALA A 369 -8.47 -27.13 1.43
CA ALA A 369 -7.29 -27.03 2.30
C ALA A 369 -6.99 -28.33 3.07
N GLY A 370 -8.02 -29.08 3.47
CA GLY A 370 -7.86 -30.35 4.20
C GLY A 370 -7.46 -31.56 3.35
N SER A 371 -7.38 -31.39 2.03
CA SER A 371 -7.04 -32.45 1.07
C SER A 371 -5.63 -32.31 0.45
N ARG A 372 -4.85 -31.30 0.89
CA ARG A 372 -3.47 -31.04 0.44
C ARG A 372 -2.43 -31.72 1.30
#